data_AF-A0A7J9NZ84-F1
#
_entry.id   AF-A0A7J9NZ84-F1
#
_cell.length_a   1.000
_cell.length_b   1.000
_cell.length_c   1.000
_cell.angle_alpha   90.00
_cell.angle_beta   90.00
_cell.angle_gamma   90.00
#
_symmetry.space_group_name_H-M   'P 1'
#
loop_
_entity.id
_entity.type
_entity.pdbx_description
1 polymer ?
#
loop_
_entity_poly.entity_id
_entity_poly.type
_entity_poly.pdbx_seq_one_letter_code
_entity_poly.pdbx_strand_id
1 'polypeptide(L)' 'MIVCPECGELIENDGSELEIWAFGGTYEVKCSLCDTVLKVMEDGDGGQLIYPINP' A
#
# COMPACT_ATOMS: atom_id res chain seq x y z
N MET A 1 1.70 2.59 8.54
CA MET A 1 2.14 1.18 8.57
C MET A 1 1.03 0.36 7.94
N ILE A 2 1.34 -0.49 6.97
CA ILE A 2 0.35 -1.24 6.19
C ILE A 2 0.37 -2.69 6.67
N VAL A 3 -0.78 -3.27 6.97
CA VAL A 3 -0.88 -4.70 7.32
C VAL A 3 -1.19 -5.47 6.06
N CYS A 4 -0.38 -6.49 5.75
CA CYS A 4 -0.67 -7.40 4.64
C CYS A 4 -1.94 -8.19 4.95
N PRO A 5 -3.01 -8.10 4.13
CA PRO A 5 -4.24 -8.84 4.37
C PRO A 5 -4.07 -10.36 4.17
N GLU A 6 -3.07 -10.79 3.41
CA GLU A 6 -2.85 -12.21 3.11
C GLU A 6 -2.13 -12.96 4.22
N CYS A 7 -1.04 -12.39 4.76
CA CYS A 7 -0.18 -13.06 5.75
C CYS A 7 -0.13 -12.38 7.12
N GLY A 8 -0.74 -11.20 7.27
CA GLY A 8 -0.73 -10.41 8.51
C GLY A 8 0.58 -9.68 8.81
N GLU A 9 1.56 -9.74 7.90
CA GLU A 9 2.86 -9.08 8.07
C GLU A 9 2.71 -7.54 8.08
N LEU A 10 3.49 -6.89 8.93
CA LEU A 10 3.59 -5.43 8.96
C LEU A 10 4.56 -4.96 7.89
N ILE A 11 4.05 -4.15 6.96
CA ILE A 11 4.84 -3.55 5.91
C ILE A 11 5.09 -2.08 6.29
N GLU A 12 6.37 -1.77 6.51
CA GLU A 12 6.84 -0.39 6.54
C GLU A 12 6.65 0.19 5.13
N ASN A 13 6.10 1.41 5.04
CA ASN A 13 5.65 2.00 3.78
C ASN A 13 6.86 2.41 2.91
N ASP A 14 7.52 1.41 2.32
CA ASP A 14 8.64 1.51 1.38
C ASP A 14 8.14 1.22 -0.05
N GLY A 15 6.90 1.66 -0.33
CA GLY A 15 6.25 1.43 -1.61
C GLY A 15 6.84 2.28 -2.73
N SER A 16 6.78 1.77 -3.96
CA SER A 16 7.03 2.59 -5.14
C SER A 16 5.86 3.56 -5.33
N GLU A 17 6.15 4.85 -5.38
CA GLU A 17 5.17 5.90 -5.66
C GLU A 17 4.68 5.76 -7.11
N LEU A 18 3.37 5.52 -7.29
CA LEU A 18 2.76 5.41 -8.61
C LEU A 18 2.24 6.76 -9.08
N GLU A 19 1.47 7.44 -8.23
CA GLU A 19 0.85 8.73 -8.56
C GLU A 19 0.71 9.54 -7.28
N ILE A 20 1.10 10.81 -7.30
CA ILE A 20 1.04 11.70 -6.12
C ILE A 20 0.28 12.95 -6.54
N TRP A 21 -0.66 13.39 -5.72
CA TRP A 21 -1.40 14.65 -5.90
C TRP A 21 -1.34 15.49 -4.61
N ALA A 22 -1.84 16.73 -4.69
CA ALA A 22 -1.69 17.74 -3.63
C ALA A 22 -2.23 17.31 -2.24
N PHE A 23 -3.10 16.31 -2.21
CA PHE A 23 -3.80 15.82 -1.02
C PHE A 23 -3.88 14.30 -1.07
N GLY A 24 -2.79 13.61 -1.36
CA GLY A 24 -2.79 12.15 -1.35
C GLY A 24 -1.90 11.53 -2.42
N GLY A 25 -1.90 10.21 -2.47
CA GLY A 25 -1.09 9.46 -3.40
C GLY A 25 -1.53 8.01 -3.49
N THR A 26 -1.11 7.37 -4.57
CA THR A 26 -1.20 5.95 -4.79
C THR A 26 0.20 5.35 -4.77
N TYR A 27 0.37 4.30 -3.98
CA TYR A 27 1.62 3.59 -3.78
C TYR A 27 1.42 2.11 -4.06
N GLU A 28 2.42 1.46 -4.65
CA GLU A 28 2.49 0.01 -4.75
C GLU A 28 3.46 -0.52 -3.71
N VAL A 29 2.97 -1.42 -2.86
CA VAL A 29 3.72 -1.98 -1.75
C VAL A 29 3.74 -3.49 -1.91
N LYS A 30 4.94 -4.06 -1.98
CA LYS A 30 5.11 -5.52 -2.05
C LYS A 30 5.38 -6.08 -0.66
N CYS A 31 4.59 -7.04 -0.23
CA CYS A 31 4.86 -7.78 1.00
C CYS A 31 6.11 -8.65 0.81
N SER A 32 7.14 -8.45 1.63
CA SER A 32 8.38 -9.24 1.55
C SER A 32 8.21 -10.69 2.01
N LEU A 33 7.14 -11.02 2.74
CA LEU A 33 6.91 -12.35 3.28
C LEU A 33 6.16 -13.28 2.32
N CYS A 34 5.08 -12.80 1.70
CA CYS A 34 4.23 -13.61 0.81
C CYS A 34 4.25 -13.15 -0.66
N ASP A 35 5.11 -12.20 -1.00
CA ASP A 35 5.27 -11.60 -2.34
C ASP A 35 4.01 -10.91 -2.91
N THR A 36 2.92 -10.80 -2.15
CA THR A 36 1.69 -10.13 -2.56
C THR A 36 1.93 -8.64 -2.80
N VAL A 37 1.46 -8.14 -3.94
CA VAL A 37 1.47 -6.71 -4.27
C VAL A 37 0.18 -6.07 -3.77
N LEU A 38 0.31 -4.95 -3.06
CA LEU A 38 -0.79 -4.18 -2.51
C LEU A 38 -0.79 -2.79 -3.14
N LYS A 39 -1.97 -2.31 -3.52
CA LYS A 39 -2.20 -0.92 -3.89
C LYS A 39 -2.67 -0.17 -2.65
N VAL A 40 -1.99 0.92 -2.34
CA VAL A 40 -2.29 1.78 -1.21
C VAL A 40 -2.69 3.14 -1.75
N MET A 41 -3.91 3.58 -1.45
CA MET A 41 -4.39 4.91 -1.78
C MET A 41 -4.49 5.71 -0.49
N GLU A 42 -3.70 6.76 -0.37
CA GLU A 42 -3.70 7.70 0.73
C GLU A 42 -4.43 8.96 0.28
N ASP A 43 -5.38 9.43 1.09
CA ASP A 43 -6.06 10.70 0.94
C ASP A 43 -5.43 11.73 1.89
N GLY A 44 -5.49 13.01 1.56
CA GLY A 44 -4.82 14.10 2.25
C GLY A 44 -5.36 14.38 3.65
N ASP A 45 -6.51 13.80 4.00
CA ASP A 45 -7.05 13.79 5.36
C ASP A 45 -6.43 12.66 6.24
N GLY A 46 -5.48 11.89 5.69
CA GLY A 46 -4.83 10.76 6.36
C GLY A 46 -5.60 9.44 6.27
N GLY A 47 -6.66 9.40 5.46
CA GLY A 47 -7.38 8.18 5.13
C GLY A 47 -6.53 7.28 4.23
N GLN A 48 -6.48 5.97 4.54
CA GLN A 48 -5.73 5.01 3.75
C GLN A 48 -6.63 3.85 3.33
N LEU A 49 -6.62 3.52 2.04
CA LEU A 49 -7.33 2.39 1.45
C LEU A 49 -6.32 1.41 0.87
N ILE A 50 -6.41 0.14 1.24
CA ILE A 50 -5.45 -0.90 0.88
C ILE A 50 -6.17 -2.01 0.11
N TYR A 51 -5.65 -2.37 -1.05
CA TYR A 51 -6.24 -3.39 -1.92
C TYR A 51 -5.16 -4.37 -2.38
N PRO A 52 -5.38 -5.69 -2.28
CA PRO A 52 -4.50 -6.65 -2.91
C PRO A 52 -4.64 -6.58 -4.43
N ILE A 53 -3.50 -6.44 -5.13
CA ILE A 53 -3.42 -6.58 -6.57
C ILE A 53 -3.07 -8.05 -6.82
N ASN A 54 -4.08 -8.88 -7.05
CA ASN A 54 -3.84 -10.21 -7.57
C ASN A 54 -3.50 -10.12 -9.06
N PRO A 55 -2.48 -10.86 -9.55
CA PRO A 55 -2.24 -11.05 -10.97
C PRO A 55 -3.36 -11.83 -11.67
#